data_AF-A0A317YJR5-F1
#
_entry.id   AF-A0A317YJR5-F1
#
_cell.length_a   1.000
_cell.length_b   1.000
_cell.length_c   1.000
_cell.angle_alpha   90.00
_cell.angle_beta   90.00
_cell.angle_gamma   90.00
#
_symmetry.space_group_name_H-M   'P 1'
#
loop_
_entity.id
_entity.type
_entity.pdbx_description
1 polymer ?
#
loop_
_entity_poly.entity_id
_entity_poly.type
_entity_poly.pdbx_seq_one_letter_code
_entity_poly.pdbx_strand_id
1 'polypeptide(L)'
;MSMAIPLEQSITPVLQDFMNLNIFYLPVYYCGVPKDLKYADSHEWVKVEGDSATVGITDYAQRALGELVYVELPEVGISVSQGKTFAALESVKAASDTYSPVSREVVEVNEKLSDLPGLQWAATNEGSSLLDSMTKAIDEVIKIKECDIYSYNPDSDADPVLEKGAIWSFNYYFYNRKLKRVVSFRCYCTSKLSGDDLTGVVSDGEEEDALIDMDI
;
A
#
# COMPACT_ATOMS: atom_id res chain seq x y z
N MET A 1 21.48 -1.58 -20.24
CA MET A 1 20.56 -2.52 -20.92
C MET A 1 20.65 -3.83 -20.15
N SER A 2 19.81 -3.98 -19.12
CA SER A 2 19.86 -5.17 -18.24
C SER A 2 18.91 -6.21 -18.83
N MET A 3 19.45 -7.33 -19.32
CA MET A 3 18.66 -8.44 -19.82
C MET A 3 18.01 -9.16 -18.64
N ALA A 4 16.69 -9.28 -18.66
CA ALA A 4 15.98 -10.24 -17.81
C ALA A 4 16.33 -11.65 -18.28
N ILE A 5 16.68 -12.54 -17.35
CA ILE A 5 16.95 -13.94 -17.62
C ILE A 5 15.59 -14.67 -17.68
N PRO A 6 15.23 -15.36 -18.78
CA PRO A 6 13.98 -16.11 -18.88
C PRO A 6 13.89 -17.19 -17.80
N LEU A 7 12.73 -17.26 -17.13
CA LEU A 7 12.43 -18.17 -16.02
C LEU A 7 12.70 -19.65 -16.35
N GLU A 8 12.59 -20.02 -17.63
CA GLU A 8 12.70 -21.40 -18.12
C GLU A 8 14.13 -21.98 -18.08
N GLN A 9 15.18 -21.17 -17.90
CA GLN A 9 16.58 -21.64 -18.05
C GLN A 9 17.38 -21.76 -16.75
N SER A 10 16.78 -21.55 -15.57
CA SER A 10 17.55 -21.40 -14.31
C SER A 10 17.20 -22.38 -13.18
N ILE A 11 16.29 -23.35 -13.36
CA ILE A 11 15.86 -24.21 -12.25
C ILE A 11 16.61 -25.55 -12.32
N THR A 12 17.74 -25.62 -11.61
CA THR A 12 18.48 -26.87 -11.35
C THR A 12 17.69 -27.83 -10.44
N PRO A 13 17.91 -29.16 -10.51
CA PRO A 13 17.07 -30.19 -9.90
C PRO A 13 17.13 -30.33 -8.37
N VAL A 14 17.67 -29.34 -7.64
CA VAL A 14 18.00 -29.48 -6.20
C VAL A 14 17.02 -28.76 -5.27
N LEU A 15 16.00 -28.10 -5.80
CA LEU A 15 15.02 -27.41 -4.95
C LEU A 15 13.79 -28.31 -4.78
N GLN A 16 13.80 -29.12 -3.73
CA GLN A 16 12.62 -29.74 -3.16
C GLN A 16 12.35 -29.03 -1.84
N ASP A 17 11.17 -28.42 -1.78
CA ASP A 17 10.37 -28.14 -0.57
C ASP A 17 10.06 -26.66 -0.28
N PHE A 18 8.75 -26.33 -0.29
CA PHE A 18 8.06 -25.13 0.24
C PHE A 18 7.90 -23.85 -0.62
N MET A 19 6.73 -23.20 -0.50
CA MET A 19 6.41 -21.86 -1.02
C MET A 19 5.64 -21.02 0.02
N ASN A 20 6.16 -19.84 0.36
CA ASN A 20 5.49 -18.85 1.20
C ASN A 20 4.78 -17.82 0.31
N LEU A 21 3.46 -17.89 0.12
CA LEU A 21 2.75 -16.91 -0.71
C LEU A 21 2.56 -15.58 0.06
N ASN A 22 3.44 -14.62 -0.18
CA ASN A 22 3.23 -13.24 0.26
C ASN A 22 2.92 -12.35 -0.94
N ILE A 23 1.64 -12.09 -1.19
CA ILE A 23 1.23 -10.96 -2.02
C ILE A 23 1.59 -9.70 -1.24
N PHE A 24 2.77 -9.14 -1.52
CA PHE A 24 3.15 -7.86 -0.97
C PHE A 24 2.42 -6.75 -1.70
N TYR A 25 1.64 -5.99 -0.93
CA TYR A 25 1.40 -4.59 -1.23
C TYR A 25 2.74 -3.89 -0.99
N LEU A 26 3.48 -3.54 -2.05
CA LEU A 26 4.49 -2.49 -1.91
C LEU A 26 3.71 -1.16 -1.99
N PRO A 27 3.39 -0.49 -0.87
CA PRO A 27 2.92 0.87 -0.96
C PRO A 27 3.97 1.65 -1.73
N VAL A 28 3.48 2.39 -2.72
CA VAL A 28 4.17 3.20 -3.72
C VAL A 28 5.37 3.98 -3.14
N TYR A 29 6.55 3.38 -2.92
CA TYR A 29 7.79 4.14 -2.66
C TYR A 29 9.10 3.45 -3.11
N TYR A 30 9.06 2.25 -3.69
CA TYR A 30 10.25 1.65 -4.32
C TYR A 30 10.23 1.88 -5.84
N CYS A 31 10.85 2.99 -6.27
CA CYS A 31 11.24 3.20 -7.66
C CYS A 31 12.45 2.29 -7.99
N GLY A 32 12.19 0.99 -8.11
CA GLY A 32 13.23 0.03 -8.47
C GLY A 32 12.69 -1.38 -8.53
N VAL A 33 12.92 -2.05 -9.66
CA VAL A 33 12.78 -3.51 -9.81
C VAL A 33 13.80 -4.14 -8.86
N PRO A 34 13.39 -4.80 -7.76
CA PRO A 34 14.34 -5.43 -6.85
C PRO A 34 15.17 -6.47 -7.61
N LYS A 35 16.50 -6.43 -7.45
CA LYS A 35 17.43 -7.24 -8.27
C LYS A 35 17.36 -8.75 -7.99
N ASP A 36 16.79 -9.12 -6.85
CA ASP A 36 16.73 -10.51 -6.37
C ASP A 36 15.39 -11.19 -6.69
N LEU A 37 14.59 -10.59 -7.58
CA LEU A 37 13.31 -11.14 -8.04
C LEU A 37 13.42 -11.69 -9.45
N LYS A 38 12.73 -12.81 -9.69
CA LYS A 38 12.44 -13.32 -11.03
C LYS A 38 11.01 -12.92 -11.39
N TYR A 39 10.77 -12.63 -12.67
CA TYR A 39 9.49 -12.11 -13.15
C TYR A 39 8.89 -13.06 -14.19
N ALA A 40 7.57 -13.19 -14.16
CA ALA A 40 6.78 -13.84 -15.19
C ALA A 40 6.29 -12.80 -16.21
N ASP A 41 6.09 -13.23 -17.46
CA ASP A 41 5.52 -12.37 -18.52
C ASP A 41 4.09 -11.92 -18.19
N SER A 42 3.39 -12.68 -17.35
CA SER A 42 2.05 -12.39 -16.82
C SER A 42 2.03 -11.38 -15.66
N HIS A 43 3.17 -10.74 -15.35
CA HIS A 43 3.31 -9.69 -14.34
C HIS A 43 3.28 -10.13 -12.86
N GLU A 44 3.60 -11.39 -12.59
CA GLU A 44 3.98 -11.89 -11.26
C GLU A 44 5.50 -11.86 -11.05
N TRP A 45 5.91 -11.91 -9.79
CA TRP A 45 7.31 -12.11 -9.41
C TRP A 45 7.44 -13.26 -8.42
N VAL A 46 8.64 -13.83 -8.37
CA VAL A 46 9.05 -14.81 -7.35
C VAL A 46 10.40 -14.43 -6.75
N LYS A 47 10.49 -14.45 -5.42
CA LYS A 47 11.70 -14.36 -4.62
C LYS A 47 11.99 -15.75 -4.06
N VAL A 48 13.19 -16.28 -4.27
CA VAL A 48 13.58 -17.59 -3.73
C VAL A 48 14.51 -17.37 -2.54
N GLU A 49 14.16 -17.92 -1.38
CA GLU A 49 14.90 -17.80 -0.12
C GLU A 49 15.07 -19.17 0.51
N GLY A 50 16.26 -19.76 0.29
CA GLY A 50 16.54 -21.14 0.67
C GLY A 50 15.61 -22.09 -0.06
N ASP A 51 14.83 -22.84 0.72
CA ASP A 51 13.87 -23.82 0.20
C ASP A 51 12.51 -23.15 -0.11
N SER A 52 12.20 -22.03 0.54
CA SER A 52 10.95 -21.30 0.31
C SER A 52 11.01 -20.37 -0.91
N ALA A 53 9.85 -20.17 -1.54
CA ALA A 53 9.68 -19.13 -2.55
C ALA A 53 8.47 -18.24 -2.21
N THR A 54 8.64 -16.94 -2.39
CA THR A 54 7.58 -15.94 -2.21
C THR A 54 7.15 -15.35 -3.53
N VAL A 55 5.84 -15.30 -3.75
CA VAL A 55 5.26 -14.82 -5.01
C VAL A 55 4.26 -13.69 -4.78
N GLY A 56 4.15 -12.79 -5.74
CA GLY A 56 3.21 -11.68 -5.74
C GLY A 56 3.08 -11.04 -7.12
N ILE A 57 2.31 -9.95 -7.21
CA ILE A 57 2.16 -9.19 -8.46
C ILE A 57 3.13 -8.02 -8.51
N THR A 58 3.51 -7.62 -9.73
CA THR A 58 4.38 -6.46 -9.96
C THR A 58 3.67 -5.14 -9.70
N ASP A 59 4.43 -4.06 -9.48
CA ASP A 59 3.90 -2.68 -9.43
C ASP A 59 3.09 -2.33 -10.67
N TYR A 60 3.54 -2.79 -11.85
CA TYR A 60 2.81 -2.59 -13.09
C TYR A 60 1.40 -3.22 -13.04
N ALA A 61 1.30 -4.48 -12.63
CA ALA A 61 0.01 -5.16 -12.49
C ALA A 61 -0.88 -4.45 -11.46
N GLN A 62 -0.34 -4.08 -10.30
CA GLN A 62 -1.10 -3.37 -9.27
C GLN A 62 -1.63 -2.01 -9.78
N ARG A 63 -0.81 -1.24 -10.50
CA ARG A 63 -1.24 0.05 -11.06
C ARG A 63 -2.30 -0.11 -12.16
N ALA A 64 -2.20 -1.18 -12.94
CA ALA A 64 -3.20 -1.51 -13.96
C ALA A 64 -4.56 -1.85 -13.32
N LEU A 65 -4.55 -2.69 -12.27
CA LEU A 65 -5.74 -3.03 -11.48
C LEU A 65 -6.32 -1.81 -10.75
N GLY A 66 -5.48 -0.98 -10.15
CA GLY A 66 -5.91 0.14 -9.31
C GLY A 66 -6.27 -0.32 -7.89
N GLU A 67 -7.32 0.27 -7.32
CA GLU A 67 -7.78 -0.11 -5.97
C GLU A 67 -8.44 -1.49 -6.00
N LEU A 68 -7.90 -2.41 -5.21
CA LEU A 68 -8.48 -3.74 -5.04
C LEU A 68 -9.74 -3.65 -4.16
N VAL A 69 -10.78 -4.36 -4.57
CA VAL A 69 -12.06 -4.49 -3.87
C VAL A 69 -12.31 -5.91 -3.39
N TYR A 70 -11.62 -6.89 -3.97
CA TYR A 70 -11.64 -8.27 -3.49
C TYR A 70 -10.33 -9.01 -3.84
N VAL A 71 -9.95 -9.96 -3.00
CA VAL A 71 -8.78 -10.84 -3.17
C VAL A 71 -9.15 -12.25 -2.73
N GLU A 72 -8.98 -13.22 -3.62
CA GLU A 72 -9.10 -14.64 -3.33
C GLU A 72 -7.69 -15.24 -3.24
N LEU A 73 -7.32 -15.68 -2.04
CA LEU A 73 -6.06 -16.36 -1.78
C LEU A 73 -6.27 -17.89 -1.78
N PRO A 74 -5.27 -18.69 -2.19
CA PRO A 74 -5.33 -20.13 -2.02
C PRO A 74 -5.34 -20.53 -0.55
N GLU A 75 -5.85 -21.72 -0.25
CA GLU A 75 -5.74 -22.29 1.09
C GLU A 75 -4.31 -22.78 1.36
N VAL A 76 -3.86 -22.67 2.61
CA VAL A 76 -2.60 -23.29 3.06
C VAL A 76 -2.73 -24.82 2.97
N GLY A 77 -1.70 -25.47 2.45
CA GLY A 77 -1.61 -26.91 2.23
C GLY A 77 -1.98 -27.37 0.82
N ILE A 78 -2.45 -26.48 -0.06
CA ILE A 78 -2.75 -26.86 -1.45
C ILE A 78 -1.50 -26.83 -2.32
N SER A 79 -1.43 -27.74 -3.29
CA SER A 79 -0.40 -27.72 -4.33
C SER A 79 -0.82 -26.84 -5.50
N VAL A 80 0.03 -25.88 -5.87
CA VAL A 80 -0.13 -25.05 -7.07
C VAL A 80 0.84 -25.49 -8.16
N SER A 81 0.50 -25.23 -9.41
CA SER A 81 1.30 -25.61 -10.58
C SER A 81 1.72 -24.38 -11.37
N GLN A 82 2.96 -24.38 -11.86
CA GLN A 82 3.48 -23.32 -12.71
C GLN A 82 2.55 -23.05 -13.91
N GLY A 83 2.27 -21.78 -14.16
CA GLY A 83 1.38 -21.33 -15.24
C GLY A 83 -0.10 -21.63 -15.01
N LYS A 84 -0.49 -22.11 -13.83
CA LYS A 84 -1.90 -22.28 -13.43
C LYS A 84 -2.32 -21.20 -12.45
N THR A 85 -3.59 -20.82 -12.53
CA THR A 85 -4.21 -19.89 -11.59
C THR A 85 -4.12 -20.43 -10.17
N PHE A 86 -3.75 -19.58 -9.22
CA PHE A 86 -3.75 -19.92 -7.80
C PHE A 86 -4.45 -18.88 -6.91
N ALA A 87 -4.68 -17.67 -7.43
CA ALA A 87 -5.35 -16.59 -6.74
C ALA A 87 -6.11 -15.73 -7.76
N ALA A 88 -7.11 -15.00 -7.30
CA ALA A 88 -7.87 -14.04 -8.10
C ALA A 88 -7.87 -12.67 -7.42
N LEU A 89 -7.68 -11.61 -8.21
CA LEU A 89 -7.68 -10.23 -7.76
C LEU A 89 -8.80 -9.48 -8.46
N GLU A 90 -9.64 -8.79 -7.71
CA GLU A 90 -10.67 -7.92 -8.28
C GLU A 90 -10.46 -6.47 -7.84
N SER A 91 -10.67 -5.58 -8.81
CA SER A 91 -10.63 -4.13 -8.65
C SER A 91 -11.89 -3.53 -9.27
N VAL A 92 -12.09 -2.24 -9.06
CA VAL A 92 -13.14 -1.50 -9.78
C VAL A 92 -12.93 -1.43 -11.29
N LYS A 93 -11.74 -1.75 -11.78
CA LYS A 93 -11.40 -1.67 -13.21
C LYS A 93 -11.47 -3.01 -13.92
N ALA A 94 -11.05 -4.08 -13.24
CA ALA A 94 -10.90 -5.40 -13.81
C ALA A 94 -10.84 -6.49 -12.73
N ALA A 95 -11.21 -7.70 -13.11
CA ALA A 95 -10.83 -8.93 -12.43
C ALA A 95 -9.62 -9.55 -13.16
N SER A 96 -8.66 -10.08 -12.40
CA SER A 96 -7.47 -10.72 -12.93
C SER A 96 -7.13 -11.97 -12.14
N ASP A 97 -7.06 -13.09 -12.87
CA ASP A 97 -6.41 -14.29 -12.37
C ASP A 97 -4.91 -14.04 -12.18
N THR A 98 -4.33 -14.66 -11.16
CA THR A 98 -2.88 -14.66 -10.90
C THR A 98 -2.32 -16.06 -11.12
N TYR A 99 -1.26 -16.15 -11.92
CA TYR A 99 -0.67 -17.43 -12.33
C TYR A 99 0.56 -17.76 -11.49
N SER A 100 0.69 -19.01 -11.07
CA SER A 100 1.79 -19.40 -10.22
C SER A 100 3.08 -19.42 -11.05
N PRO A 101 4.14 -18.72 -10.64
CA PRO A 101 5.42 -18.76 -11.36
C PRO A 101 6.18 -20.08 -11.15
N VAL A 102 5.76 -20.92 -10.18
CA VAL A 102 6.44 -22.17 -9.81
C VAL A 102 5.43 -23.26 -9.39
N SER A 103 5.85 -24.53 -9.34
CA SER A 103 5.02 -25.64 -8.85
C SER A 103 5.43 -26.06 -7.43
N ARG A 104 4.62 -25.74 -6.42
CA ARG A 104 4.89 -25.98 -4.99
C ARG A 104 3.61 -26.05 -4.15
N GLU A 105 3.73 -26.48 -2.89
CA GLU A 105 2.69 -26.38 -1.87
C GLU A 105 2.70 -24.98 -1.23
N VAL A 106 1.51 -24.42 -1.01
CA VAL A 106 1.30 -23.16 -0.29
C VAL A 106 1.44 -23.41 1.21
N VAL A 107 2.44 -22.84 1.86
CA VAL A 107 2.62 -23.01 3.32
C VAL A 107 2.22 -21.79 4.16
N GLU A 108 2.05 -20.64 3.52
CA GLU A 108 1.68 -19.38 4.16
C GLU A 108 0.93 -18.50 3.16
N VAL A 109 -0.03 -17.71 3.64
CA VAL A 109 -0.69 -16.65 2.86
C VAL A 109 -0.69 -15.33 3.62
N ASN A 110 -0.65 -14.20 2.91
CA ASN A 110 -0.72 -12.87 3.54
C ASN A 110 -2.15 -12.51 3.94
N GLU A 111 -2.58 -12.95 5.12
CA GLU A 111 -3.91 -12.66 5.67
C GLU A 111 -4.16 -11.15 5.84
N LYS A 112 -3.11 -10.34 6.02
CA LYS A 112 -3.23 -8.88 6.23
C LYS A 112 -3.75 -8.13 5.00
N LEU A 113 -3.89 -8.80 3.85
CA LEU A 113 -4.53 -8.18 2.69
C LEU A 113 -5.97 -7.80 3.00
N SER A 114 -6.72 -8.60 3.78
CA SER A 114 -8.11 -8.25 4.13
C SER A 114 -8.23 -6.94 4.91
N ASP A 115 -7.16 -6.54 5.61
CA ASP A 115 -7.13 -5.33 6.44
C ASP A 115 -6.86 -4.05 5.63
N LEU A 116 -6.64 -4.16 4.32
CA LEU A 116 -6.43 -2.98 3.48
C LEU A 116 -7.69 -2.10 3.49
N PRO A 117 -7.59 -0.77 3.70
CA PRO A 117 -8.75 0.10 3.83
C PRO A 117 -9.74 0.02 2.67
N GLY A 118 -9.23 -0.13 1.44
CA GLY A 118 -10.07 -0.30 0.25
C GLY A 118 -10.87 -1.61 0.26
N LEU A 119 -10.26 -2.70 0.73
CA LEU A 119 -10.92 -4.00 0.87
C LEU A 119 -11.94 -4.00 2.02
N GLN A 120 -11.58 -3.43 3.17
CA GLN A 120 -12.48 -3.29 4.31
C GLN A 120 -13.70 -2.41 3.97
N TRP A 121 -13.48 -1.33 3.21
CA TRP A 121 -14.55 -0.47 2.71
C TRP A 121 -15.44 -1.22 1.71
N ALA A 122 -14.84 -1.86 0.71
CA ALA A 122 -15.58 -2.61 -0.31
C ALA A 122 -16.47 -3.70 0.30
N ALA A 123 -15.99 -4.39 1.34
CA ALA A 123 -16.74 -5.41 2.06
C ALA A 123 -18.02 -4.88 2.73
N THR A 124 -18.05 -3.62 3.17
CA THR A 124 -19.22 -3.00 3.81
C THR A 124 -20.05 -2.13 2.87
N ASN A 125 -19.53 -1.80 1.68
CA ASN A 125 -20.10 -0.82 0.76
C ASN A 125 -20.29 -1.38 -0.65
N GLU A 126 -20.79 -2.61 -0.76
CA GLU A 126 -21.20 -3.26 -2.01
C GLU A 126 -20.12 -3.26 -3.11
N GLY A 127 -18.85 -3.45 -2.73
CA GLY A 127 -17.74 -3.47 -3.68
C GLY A 127 -17.35 -2.10 -4.25
N SER A 128 -17.89 -1.00 -3.72
CA SER A 128 -17.51 0.35 -4.17
C SER A 128 -16.07 0.70 -3.79
N SER A 129 -15.40 1.52 -4.61
CA SER A 129 -14.07 2.06 -4.29
C SER A 129 -14.16 3.12 -3.18
N LEU A 130 -13.25 3.03 -2.22
CA LEU A 130 -13.08 4.06 -1.19
C LEU A 130 -12.57 5.35 -1.82
N LEU A 131 -11.59 5.27 -2.71
CA LEU A 131 -10.98 6.43 -3.36
C LEU A 131 -11.99 7.22 -4.19
N ASP A 132 -12.83 6.54 -4.98
CA ASP A 132 -13.87 7.19 -5.78
C ASP A 132 -14.93 7.84 -4.90
N SER A 133 -15.35 7.16 -3.84
CA SER A 133 -16.33 7.68 -2.88
C SER A 133 -15.82 8.94 -2.17
N MET A 134 -14.56 8.90 -1.71
CA MET A 134 -13.89 10.04 -1.10
C MET A 134 -13.72 11.20 -2.10
N THR A 135 -13.30 10.91 -3.32
CA THR A 135 -13.13 11.92 -4.38
C THR A 135 -14.45 12.60 -4.71
N LYS A 136 -15.55 11.83 -4.82
CA LYS A 136 -16.89 12.38 -5.05
C LYS A 136 -17.34 13.29 -3.90
N ALA A 137 -17.16 12.86 -2.65
CA ALA A 137 -17.51 13.67 -1.49
C ALA A 137 -16.75 15.01 -1.46
N ILE A 138 -15.45 14.99 -1.78
CA ILE A 138 -14.65 16.22 -1.88
C ILE A 138 -15.15 17.10 -3.05
N ASP A 139 -15.39 16.50 -4.23
CA ASP A 139 -15.87 17.23 -5.41
C ASP A 139 -17.25 17.88 -5.22
N GLU A 140 -18.13 17.29 -4.40
CA GLU A 140 -19.39 17.91 -4.01
C GLU A 140 -19.19 19.24 -3.28
N VAL A 141 -18.19 19.31 -2.40
CA VAL A 141 -17.92 20.47 -1.54
C VAL A 141 -17.12 21.55 -2.26
N ILE A 142 -16.11 21.15 -3.04
CA ILE A 142 -15.08 22.07 -3.57
C ILE A 142 -15.03 22.15 -5.09
N LYS A 143 -15.70 21.25 -5.82
CA LYS A 143 -15.60 21.12 -7.30
C LYS A 143 -14.14 21.03 -7.73
N ILE A 144 -13.54 19.86 -7.56
CA ILE A 144 -12.10 19.58 -7.75
C ILE A 144 -11.63 20.05 -9.13
N LYS A 145 -12.44 19.85 -10.18
CA LYS A 145 -12.09 20.27 -11.55
C LYS A 145 -11.91 21.79 -11.73
N GLU A 146 -12.41 22.58 -10.79
CA GLU A 146 -12.31 24.04 -10.78
C GLU A 146 -11.29 24.55 -9.74
N CYS A 147 -10.55 23.64 -9.12
CA CYS A 147 -9.56 23.98 -8.10
C CYS A 147 -8.17 24.17 -8.68
N ASP A 148 -7.45 25.14 -8.14
CA ASP A 148 -5.99 25.12 -8.15
C ASP A 148 -5.53 24.10 -7.09
N ILE A 149 -4.75 23.10 -7.49
CA ILE A 149 -4.27 22.02 -6.60
C ILE A 149 -2.81 22.29 -6.24
N TYR A 150 -2.53 22.38 -4.94
CA TYR A 150 -1.18 22.54 -4.41
C TYR A 150 -0.82 21.28 -3.61
N SER A 151 0.39 20.77 -3.82
CA SER A 151 0.93 19.66 -3.04
C SER A 151 2.05 20.17 -2.14
N TYR A 152 2.03 19.76 -0.88
CA TYR A 152 3.08 19.99 0.09
C TYR A 152 3.55 18.65 0.64
N ASN A 153 4.83 18.34 0.43
CA ASN A 153 5.52 17.20 1.03
C ASN A 153 6.60 17.77 1.96
N PRO A 154 6.31 17.90 3.25
CA PRO A 154 7.29 18.44 4.19
C PRO A 154 8.44 17.46 4.41
N ASP A 155 9.66 17.96 4.51
CA ASP A 155 10.74 17.24 5.18
C ASP A 155 10.36 17.06 6.66
N SER A 156 10.69 15.90 7.26
CA SER A 156 10.20 15.49 8.60
C SER A 156 10.37 16.55 9.69
N ASP A 157 11.41 17.37 9.59
CA ASP A 157 11.77 18.32 10.63
C ASP A 157 11.15 19.71 10.42
N ALA A 158 10.44 19.92 9.30
CA ALA A 158 9.87 21.19 8.89
C ALA A 158 8.34 21.16 8.68
N ASP A 159 7.65 20.05 8.99
CA ASP A 159 6.18 20.01 9.00
C ASP A 159 5.64 20.61 10.31
N PRO A 160 5.06 21.83 10.32
CA PRO A 160 4.46 22.40 11.54
C PRO A 160 3.22 21.64 12.01
N VAL A 161 2.77 20.66 11.23
CA VAL A 161 1.59 19.85 11.50
C VAL A 161 1.94 18.36 11.59
N LEU A 162 3.21 18.00 11.81
CA LEU A 162 3.60 16.60 11.94
C LEU A 162 2.91 15.98 13.16
N GLU A 163 2.08 14.97 12.93
CA GLU A 163 1.60 14.12 14.02
C GLU A 163 2.78 13.37 14.65
N LYS A 164 2.86 13.33 15.98
CA LYS A 164 3.97 12.67 16.69
C LYS A 164 4.04 11.20 16.24
N GLY A 165 5.17 10.82 15.63
CA GLY A 165 5.35 9.46 15.11
C GLY A 165 4.92 9.23 13.66
N ALA A 166 4.56 10.29 12.92
CA ALA A 166 4.33 10.19 11.49
C ALA A 166 5.65 9.86 10.75
N ILE A 167 5.64 8.75 10.01
CA ILE A 167 6.75 8.28 9.17
C ILE A 167 6.78 9.07 7.85
N TRP A 168 5.61 9.36 7.30
CA TRP A 168 5.44 10.18 6.10
C TRP A 168 4.06 10.84 6.09
N SER A 169 3.95 11.97 5.39
CA SER A 169 2.68 12.66 5.15
C SER A 169 2.62 13.26 3.74
N PHE A 170 1.45 13.26 3.12
CA PHE A 170 1.13 13.97 1.89
C PHE A 170 0.01 14.94 2.17
N ASN A 171 0.23 16.21 1.84
CA ASN A 171 -0.75 17.26 2.00
C ASN A 171 -1.12 17.82 0.63
N TYR A 172 -2.42 17.80 0.32
CA TYR A 172 -2.99 18.46 -0.84
C TYR A 172 -3.90 19.58 -0.38
N TYR A 173 -3.79 20.74 -1.02
CA TYR A 173 -4.69 21.87 -0.83
C TYR A 173 -5.43 22.13 -2.13
N PHE A 174 -6.76 22.09 -2.08
CA PHE A 174 -7.66 22.37 -3.18
C PHE A 174 -8.24 23.76 -2.96
N TYR A 175 -7.81 24.74 -3.75
CA TYR A 175 -8.33 26.09 -3.68
C TYR A 175 -9.29 26.35 -4.85
N ASN A 176 -10.58 26.53 -4.54
CA ASN A 176 -11.55 26.96 -5.52
C ASN A 176 -11.79 28.47 -5.39
N ARG A 177 -11.28 29.24 -6.36
CA ARG A 177 -11.43 30.71 -6.42
C ARG A 177 -12.88 31.16 -6.50
N LYS A 178 -13.72 30.45 -7.26
CA LYS A 178 -15.13 30.84 -7.46
C LYS A 178 -15.95 30.63 -6.20
N LEU A 179 -15.72 29.52 -5.50
CA LEU A 179 -16.37 29.23 -4.22
C LEU A 179 -15.74 29.97 -3.04
N LYS A 180 -14.55 30.56 -3.23
CA LYS A 180 -13.72 31.16 -2.16
C LYS A 180 -13.46 30.18 -1.01
N ARG A 181 -13.16 28.92 -1.34
CA ARG A 181 -12.98 27.83 -0.38
C ARG A 181 -11.63 27.16 -0.56
N VAL A 182 -11.06 26.69 0.53
CA VAL A 182 -9.88 25.81 0.56
C VAL A 182 -10.26 24.53 1.28
N VAL A 183 -9.92 23.39 0.70
CA VAL A 183 -10.00 22.08 1.37
C VAL A 183 -8.58 21.52 1.45
N SER A 184 -8.15 21.08 2.63
CA SER A 184 -6.91 20.34 2.82
C SER A 184 -7.21 18.84 2.92
N PHE A 185 -6.59 18.03 2.08
CA PHE A 185 -6.57 16.58 2.20
C PHE A 185 -5.20 16.12 2.66
N ARG A 186 -5.15 15.35 3.75
CA ARG A 186 -3.92 14.81 4.31
C ARG A 186 -4.00 13.29 4.39
N CYS A 187 -2.97 12.63 3.88
CA CYS A 187 -2.75 11.21 4.11
C CYS A 187 -1.39 11.05 4.79
N TYR A 188 -1.31 10.28 5.87
CA TYR A 188 -0.07 10.07 6.61
C TYR A 188 -0.03 8.67 7.20
N CYS A 189 1.17 8.16 7.46
CA CYS A 189 1.38 6.90 8.16
C CYS A 189 2.06 7.19 9.48
N THR A 190 1.53 6.64 10.57
CA THR A 190 2.14 6.68 11.89
C THR A 190 2.76 5.35 12.25
N SER A 191 3.92 5.39 12.90
CA SER A 191 4.51 4.21 13.53
C SER A 191 3.81 3.92 14.85
N LYS A 192 3.53 2.65 15.12
CA LYS A 192 3.13 2.21 16.47
C LYS A 192 4.32 2.12 17.43
N LEU A 193 5.56 2.17 16.92
CA LEU A 193 6.79 2.06 17.72
C LEU A 193 7.20 3.39 18.37
N SER A 194 6.55 4.50 18.01
CA SER A 194 6.91 5.85 18.48
C SER A 194 6.07 6.36 19.65
N GLY A 195 5.21 5.52 20.24
CA GLY A 195 4.35 5.88 21.38
C GLY A 195 4.77 5.13 22.65
N ASP A 196 5.45 5.86 23.54
CA ASP A 196 5.61 5.60 24.98
C ASP A 196 6.49 4.43 25.45
N ASP A 197 7.83 4.62 25.47
CA ASP A 197 8.68 3.96 26.50
C ASP A 197 10.02 4.66 26.85
N LEU A 198 10.18 5.98 26.63
CA LEU A 198 11.46 6.67 26.95
C LEU A 198 11.36 7.99 27.71
N THR A 199 10.25 8.30 28.38
CA THR A 199 10.21 9.43 29.34
C THR A 199 9.85 8.96 30.75
N GLY A 200 10.66 8.02 31.25
CA GLY A 200 10.83 7.81 32.68
C GLY A 200 11.89 8.77 33.24
N VAL A 201 11.66 10.08 33.16
CA VAL A 201 12.33 11.05 34.04
C VAL A 201 11.29 12.08 34.45
N VAL A 202 10.79 11.90 35.66
CA VAL A 202 10.05 12.93 36.39
C VAL A 202 11.04 14.03 36.73
N SER A 203 10.83 15.24 36.22
CA SER A 203 11.33 16.45 36.89
C SER A 203 10.14 17.36 37.11
N ASP A 204 9.59 17.28 38.31
CA ASP A 204 8.80 18.35 38.91
C ASP A 204 9.61 19.66 38.84
N GLY A 205 8.95 20.76 38.46
CA GLY A 205 9.58 22.07 38.46
C GLY A 205 8.79 23.18 37.78
N GLU A 206 7.73 23.61 38.45
CA GLU A 206 7.24 24.99 38.57
C GLU A 206 6.46 25.66 37.40
N GLU A 207 5.34 26.27 37.83
CA GLU A 207 4.37 27.11 37.12
C GLU A 207 4.99 28.38 36.50
N GLU A 208 4.42 28.88 35.40
CA GLU A 208 4.01 30.28 35.34
C GLU A 208 2.95 30.54 34.25
N ASP A 209 1.86 31.16 34.69
CA ASP A 209 0.76 31.69 33.90
C ASP A 209 1.21 32.79 32.92
N ALA A 210 0.69 32.76 31.70
CA ALA A 210 0.59 33.97 30.87
C ALA A 210 -0.65 33.92 29.98
N LEU A 211 -1.74 34.49 30.52
CA LEU A 211 -2.86 35.04 29.76
C LEU A 211 -2.33 36.11 28.79
N ILE A 212 -2.68 36.03 27.51
CA ILE A 212 -2.72 37.19 26.62
C ILE A 212 -4.06 37.17 25.88
N ASP A 213 -4.95 38.04 26.35
CA ASP A 213 -6.08 38.60 25.61
C ASP A 213 -5.59 39.23 24.31
N MET A 214 -6.26 38.95 23.20
CA MET A 214 -6.21 39.80 22.01
C MET A 214 -7.59 39.83 21.33
N ASP A 215 -8.45 40.71 21.85
CA ASP A 215 -9.48 41.39 21.08
C ASP A 215 -8.97 42.78 20.67
N ILE A 216 -8.84 43.02 19.36
CA ILE A 216 -9.21 44.21 18.57
C ILE A 216 -8.87 43.96 17.10
#